data_AF-A0A4U6QUI8-F1
#
_entry.id   AF-A0A4U6QUI8-F1
#
_cell.length_a   1.000
_cell.length_b   1.000
_cell.length_c   1.000
_cell.angle_alpha   90.00
_cell.angle_beta   90.00
_cell.angle_gamma   90.00
#
_symmetry.space_group_name_H-M   'P 1'
#
loop_
_entity.id
_entity.type
_entity.pdbx_description
1 polymer ?
#
loop_
_entity_poly.entity_id
_entity_poly.type
_entity_poly.pdbx_seq_one_letter_code
_entity_poly.pdbx_strand_id
1 'polypeptide(L)'
;MMRTRLIRAMGTSLVAGSMAFSLSAHAAQGLYSADDLMDADVYDSSGEEIGEVANILMDDNMSVHSLVIKTGDVLGMGGRDVVAERGTFTLRLEEEGDNEFDDQDYEVHMEATQDEIKALPEYDESWWNQTSDSLSQAWENTKESSRSAWEDTKQATSSAWQNLKQGVESMSDDAEN
;
A
#
# COMPACT_ATOMS: atom_id res chain seq x y z
N MET A 1 3.67 -49.76 57.06
CA MET A 1 2.75 -48.85 57.80
C MET A 1 2.35 -47.72 56.87
N MET A 2 1.11 -47.73 56.38
CA MET A 2 0.54 -46.66 55.53
C MET A 2 -0.21 -45.66 56.41
N ARG A 3 -0.04 -44.35 56.15
CA ARG A 3 -0.82 -43.28 56.79
C ARG A 3 -1.27 -42.24 55.74
N THR A 4 -2.61 -42.12 55.62
CA THR A 4 -3.42 -40.89 55.43
C THR A 4 -3.34 -40.17 54.05
N ARG A 5 -4.37 -40.20 53.15
CA ARG A 5 -5.67 -39.43 53.07
C ARG A 5 -5.42 -37.89 52.99
N LEU A 6 -5.92 -37.03 52.07
CA LEU A 6 -7.21 -36.85 51.37
C LEU A 6 -7.09 -35.89 50.15
N ILE A 7 -7.86 -36.18 49.09
CA ILE A 7 -8.81 -35.36 48.28
C ILE A 7 -8.51 -33.86 48.01
N ARG A 8 -8.45 -33.48 46.72
CA ARG A 8 -9.25 -32.36 46.16
C ARG A 8 -9.55 -32.59 44.68
N ALA A 9 -10.81 -32.88 44.38
CA ALA A 9 -11.38 -32.72 43.05
C ALA A 9 -11.73 -31.23 42.85
N MET A 10 -11.30 -30.64 41.74
CA MET A 10 -12.03 -29.57 41.06
C MET A 10 -11.82 -29.79 39.57
N GLY A 11 -12.84 -30.37 38.94
CA GLY A 11 -12.97 -30.37 37.50
C GLY A 11 -13.14 -28.93 37.05
N THR A 12 -12.34 -28.55 36.06
CA THR A 12 -12.71 -27.50 35.13
C THR A 12 -12.78 -28.21 33.78
N SER A 13 -14.01 -28.49 33.33
CA SER A 13 -14.21 -28.74 31.90
C SER A 13 -13.63 -27.54 31.18
N LEU A 14 -12.53 -27.75 30.45
CA LEU A 14 -12.22 -26.91 29.31
C LEU A 14 -13.42 -27.03 28.40
N VAL A 15 -14.29 -26.04 28.48
CA VAL A 15 -15.31 -25.81 27.46
C VAL A 15 -14.49 -25.67 26.18
N ALA A 16 -14.50 -26.74 25.39
CA ALA A 16 -14.23 -26.72 23.95
C ALA A 16 -15.33 -25.86 23.32
N GLY A 17 -15.28 -24.56 23.63
CA GLY A 17 -16.02 -23.54 22.93
C GLY A 17 -15.22 -23.33 21.67
N SER A 18 -15.74 -23.88 20.59
CA SER A 18 -15.49 -23.44 19.23
C SER A 18 -15.59 -21.92 19.17
N MET A 19 -14.49 -21.22 19.51
CA MET A 19 -14.23 -19.94 18.88
C MET A 19 -13.79 -20.32 17.47
N ALA A 20 -14.79 -20.54 16.62
CA ALA A 20 -14.66 -20.09 15.25
C ALA A 20 -14.23 -18.63 15.38
N PHE A 21 -12.92 -18.40 15.30
CA PHE A 21 -12.42 -17.11 14.88
C PHE A 21 -13.12 -16.89 13.55
N SER A 22 -14.20 -16.12 13.58
CA SER A 22 -14.57 -15.36 12.40
C SER A 22 -13.36 -14.47 12.17
N LEU A 23 -12.40 -15.00 11.42
CA LEU A 23 -11.57 -14.21 10.53
C LEU A 23 -12.59 -13.55 9.62
N SER A 24 -13.20 -12.46 10.08
CA SER A 24 -13.60 -11.43 9.15
C SER A 24 -12.29 -11.08 8.48
N ALA A 25 -12.08 -11.67 7.31
CA ALA A 25 -11.06 -11.29 6.38
C ALA A 25 -11.29 -9.79 6.18
N HIS A 26 -10.61 -9.00 6.99
CA HIS A 26 -10.36 -7.62 6.64
C HIS A 26 -9.36 -7.82 5.51
N ALA A 27 -9.87 -7.85 4.28
CA ALA A 27 -9.10 -7.77 3.05
C ALA A 27 -7.90 -6.89 3.33
N ALA A 28 -6.70 -7.33 2.95
CA ALA A 28 -5.40 -6.76 3.31
C ALA A 28 -5.34 -5.22 3.15
N GLN A 29 -5.94 -4.47 4.09
CA GLN A 29 -6.11 -3.04 3.96
C GLN A 29 -4.72 -2.43 4.02
N GLY A 30 -4.30 -1.82 2.90
CA GLY A 30 -2.95 -1.30 2.74
C GLY A 30 -2.00 -2.15 1.89
N LEU A 31 -2.44 -3.27 1.30
CA LEU A 31 -1.68 -4.00 0.28
C LEU A 31 -2.38 -3.86 -1.08
N TYR A 32 -1.69 -3.27 -2.04
CA TYR A 32 -2.21 -2.96 -3.37
C TYR A 32 -1.28 -3.56 -4.43
N SER A 33 -1.85 -4.18 -5.46
CA SER A 33 -1.10 -4.60 -6.65
C SER A 33 -0.76 -3.37 -7.47
N ALA A 34 0.49 -3.27 -7.92
CA ALA A 34 0.86 -2.18 -8.83
C ALA A 34 0.16 -2.32 -10.19
N ASP A 35 -0.17 -3.55 -10.60
CA ASP A 35 -0.88 -3.84 -11.86
C ASP A 35 -2.31 -3.31 -11.79
N ASP A 36 -3.00 -3.55 -10.66
CA ASP A 36 -4.39 -3.14 -10.46
C ASP A 36 -4.51 -1.62 -10.19
N LEU A 37 -3.43 -0.99 -9.71
CA LEU A 37 -3.35 0.47 -9.56
C LEU A 37 -3.02 1.17 -10.88
N MET A 38 -2.41 0.46 -11.82
CA MET A 38 -2.21 0.95 -13.18
C MET A 38 -3.55 0.92 -13.92
N ASP A 39 -3.80 1.92 -14.76
CA ASP A 39 -5.05 2.12 -15.49
C ASP A 39 -6.29 2.33 -14.58
N ALA A 40 -6.11 2.45 -13.26
CA ALA A 40 -7.16 2.79 -12.30
C ALA A 40 -7.78 4.17 -12.60
N ASP A 41 -9.11 4.24 -12.50
CA ASP A 41 -9.84 5.48 -12.70
C ASP A 41 -9.55 6.50 -11.59
N VAL A 42 -9.38 7.75 -12.00
CA VAL A 42 -9.07 8.87 -11.12
C VAL A 42 -10.24 9.84 -11.09
N TYR A 43 -10.67 10.18 -9.88
CA TYR A 43 -11.78 11.08 -9.60
C TYR A 43 -11.30 12.33 -8.85
N ASP A 44 -11.91 13.48 -9.15
CA ASP A 44 -11.69 14.73 -8.41
C ASP A 44 -12.46 14.78 -7.07
N SER A 45 -12.29 15.86 -6.32
CA SER A 45 -13.01 16.07 -5.05
C SER A 45 -14.54 16.12 -5.18
N SER A 46 -15.07 16.34 -6.39
CA SER A 46 -16.49 16.41 -6.71
C SER A 46 -17.07 15.04 -7.09
N GLY A 47 -16.21 14.03 -7.29
CA GLY A 47 -16.57 12.71 -7.79
C GLY A 47 -16.68 12.66 -9.32
N GLU A 48 -16.10 13.61 -10.04
CA GLU A 48 -16.04 13.56 -11.50
C GLU A 48 -14.75 12.85 -11.94
N GLU A 49 -14.87 11.92 -12.90
CA GLU A 49 -13.72 11.23 -13.50
C GLU A 49 -12.88 12.24 -14.30
N ILE A 50 -11.58 12.24 -14.05
CA ILE A 50 -10.62 13.17 -14.66
C ILE A 50 -9.58 12.48 -15.53
N GLY A 51 -9.45 11.16 -15.45
CA GLY A 51 -8.47 10.38 -16.19
C GLY A 51 -8.11 9.07 -15.48
N GLU A 52 -6.97 8.52 -15.86
CA GLU A 52 -6.50 7.18 -15.46
C GLU A 52 -5.07 7.25 -14.92
N VAL A 53 -4.69 6.30 -14.06
CA VAL A 53 -3.30 6.17 -13.59
C VAL A 53 -2.42 5.63 -14.72
N ALA A 54 -1.50 6.44 -15.20
CA ALA A 54 -0.58 6.09 -16.28
C ALA A 54 0.79 5.60 -15.79
N ASN A 55 1.19 5.93 -14.56
CA ASN A 55 2.44 5.43 -13.98
C ASN A 55 2.45 5.60 -12.45
N ILE A 56 3.26 4.78 -11.78
CA ILE A 56 3.54 4.87 -10.35
C ILE A 56 5.03 5.19 -10.19
N LEU A 57 5.34 6.37 -9.66
CA LEU A 57 6.73 6.76 -9.39
C LEU A 57 7.09 6.38 -7.97
N MET A 58 8.21 5.67 -7.84
CA MET A 58 8.71 5.15 -6.58
C MET A 58 10.06 5.79 -6.26
N ASP A 59 10.31 6.02 -4.97
CA ASP A 59 11.61 6.46 -4.49
C ASP A 59 12.59 5.28 -4.34
N ASP A 60 13.85 5.58 -4.01
CA ASP A 60 14.90 4.57 -3.82
C ASP A 60 14.61 3.55 -2.71
N ASN A 61 13.66 3.83 -1.80
CA ASN A 61 13.24 2.90 -0.76
C ASN A 61 12.10 1.98 -1.23
N MET A 62 11.79 1.97 -2.53
CA MET A 62 10.66 1.27 -3.11
C MET A 62 9.33 1.70 -2.49
N SER A 63 9.22 2.97 -2.06
CA SER A 63 7.98 3.56 -1.58
C SER A 63 7.36 4.45 -2.66
N VAL A 64 6.03 4.46 -2.75
CA VAL A 64 5.32 5.35 -3.69
C VAL A 64 5.63 6.81 -3.34
N HIS A 65 6.16 7.53 -4.32
CA HIS A 65 6.44 8.95 -4.26
C HIS A 65 5.27 9.75 -4.83
N SER A 66 4.81 9.38 -6.02
CA SER A 66 3.74 10.06 -6.74
C SER A 66 3.06 9.15 -7.76
N LEU A 67 1.83 9.48 -8.13
CA LEU A 67 1.12 8.90 -9.27
C LEU A 67 1.22 9.85 -10.46
N VAL A 68 1.39 9.29 -11.65
CA VAL A 68 1.22 10.02 -12.91
C VAL A 68 -0.18 9.73 -13.40
N ILE A 69 -0.97 10.77 -13.57
CA ILE A 69 -2.37 10.69 -13.99
C ILE A 69 -2.43 11.20 -15.42
N LYS A 70 -2.84 10.34 -16.34
CA LYS A 70 -3.15 10.75 -17.70
C LYS A 70 -4.56 11.33 -17.70
N THR A 71 -4.62 12.65 -17.76
CA THR A 71 -5.89 13.36 -17.77
C THR A 71 -6.62 13.09 -19.07
N GLY A 72 -7.95 12.93 -19.00
CA GLY A 72 -8.78 12.78 -20.18
C GLY A 72 -9.00 14.10 -20.92
N ASP A 73 -9.67 14.02 -22.08
CA ASP A 73 -10.11 15.19 -22.84
C ASP A 73 -11.08 16.10 -22.06
N VAL A 74 -11.65 15.58 -20.97
CA VAL A 74 -12.59 16.26 -20.06
C VAL A 74 -12.00 17.55 -19.48
N LEU A 75 -10.68 17.61 -19.29
CA LEU A 75 -10.02 18.84 -18.80
C LEU A 75 -9.85 19.93 -19.87
N GLY A 76 -10.19 19.64 -21.13
CA GLY A 76 -10.00 20.56 -22.25
C GLY A 76 -8.53 20.78 -22.63
N MET A 77 -7.64 19.90 -22.17
CA MET A 77 -6.18 19.99 -22.35
C MET A 77 -5.61 19.03 -23.40
N GLY A 78 -6.46 18.24 -24.07
CA GLY A 78 -6.04 17.31 -25.13
C GLY A 78 -5.25 16.11 -24.61
N GLY A 79 -5.51 15.72 -23.36
CA GLY A 79 -4.81 14.66 -22.64
C GLY A 79 -3.38 15.03 -22.29
N ARG A 80 -3.14 15.32 -21.00
CA ARG A 80 -1.79 15.55 -20.46
C ARG A 80 -1.55 14.69 -19.24
N ASP A 81 -0.30 14.34 -19.02
CA ASP A 81 0.11 13.56 -17.87
C ASP A 81 0.47 14.54 -16.74
N VAL A 82 -0.23 14.46 -15.61
CA VAL A 82 0.02 15.31 -14.44
C VAL A 82 0.57 14.48 -13.29
N VAL A 83 1.40 15.09 -12.46
CA VAL A 83 1.99 14.41 -11.29
C VAL A 83 1.20 14.75 -10.03
N ALA A 84 0.65 13.73 -9.38
CA ALA A 84 0.01 13.82 -8.06
C ALA A 84 0.93 13.21 -6.99
N GLU A 85 1.40 14.05 -6.06
CA GLU A 85 2.27 13.61 -4.97
C GLU A 85 1.49 12.76 -3.95
N ARG A 86 2.19 11.81 -3.33
CA ARG A 86 1.59 11.00 -2.26
C ARG A 86 1.03 11.91 -1.15
N GLY A 87 -0.22 11.68 -0.79
CA GLY A 87 -0.94 12.46 0.23
C GLY A 87 -1.91 13.47 -0.36
N THR A 88 -1.95 13.65 -1.68
CA THR A 88 -3.00 14.43 -2.37
C THR A 88 -4.15 13.56 -2.89
N PHE A 89 -4.05 12.24 -2.71
CA PHE A 89 -5.02 11.26 -3.18
C PHE A 89 -5.22 10.13 -2.17
N THR A 90 -6.36 9.45 -2.29
CA THR A 90 -6.73 8.27 -1.49
C THR A 90 -7.17 7.15 -2.42
N LEU A 91 -6.86 5.91 -2.05
CA LEU A 91 -7.30 4.73 -2.78
C LEU A 91 -8.58 4.19 -2.17
N ARG A 92 -9.54 3.84 -3.01
CA ARG A 92 -10.76 3.14 -2.63
C ARG A 92 -10.87 1.84 -3.42
N LEU A 93 -11.39 0.82 -2.76
CA LEU A 93 -11.81 -0.41 -3.43
C LEU A 93 -13.18 -0.15 -4.03
N GLU A 94 -13.39 -0.53 -5.28
CA GLU A 94 -14.74 -0.64 -5.82
C GLU A 94 -15.47 -1.75 -5.04
N GLU A 95 -16.64 -1.46 -4.46
CA GLU A 95 -17.34 -2.39 -3.53
C GLU A 95 -17.96 -3.61 -4.23
N GLU A 96 -17.78 -3.79 -5.55
CA GLU A 96 -18.43 -4.85 -6.35
C GLU A 96 -17.50 -6.04 -6.66
N GLY A 97 -16.90 -6.63 -5.62
CA GLY A 97 -16.18 -7.91 -5.75
C GLY A 97 -16.69 -8.94 -4.74
N ASP A 98 -17.53 -9.88 -5.19
CA ASP A 98 -18.09 -10.95 -4.35
C ASP A 98 -17.00 -11.89 -3.75
N ASN A 99 -15.76 -11.77 -4.23
CA ASN A 99 -14.66 -12.70 -3.99
C ASN A 99 -13.35 -11.93 -3.74
N GLU A 100 -12.63 -12.26 -2.66
CA GLU A 100 -11.37 -11.61 -2.22
C GLU A 100 -10.16 -11.84 -3.15
N PHE A 101 -10.38 -12.52 -4.28
CA PHE A 101 -9.39 -12.90 -5.30
C PHE A 101 -9.83 -12.59 -6.73
N ASP A 102 -11.03 -12.05 -6.94
CA ASP A 102 -11.39 -11.50 -8.24
C ASP A 102 -10.77 -10.11 -8.39
N ASP A 103 -10.55 -9.73 -9.65
CA ASP A 103 -9.94 -8.49 -10.12
C ASP A 103 -10.45 -7.31 -9.28
N GLN A 104 -9.64 -6.84 -8.33
CA GLN A 104 -10.01 -5.74 -7.44
C GLN A 104 -9.74 -4.44 -8.16
N ASP A 105 -10.79 -3.86 -8.73
CA ASP A 105 -10.70 -2.56 -9.34
C ASP A 105 -10.53 -1.50 -8.24
N TYR A 106 -9.45 -0.71 -8.38
CA TYR A 106 -9.12 0.38 -7.47
C TYR A 106 -9.49 1.71 -8.10
N GLU A 107 -10.02 2.61 -7.29
CA GLU A 107 -10.27 4.00 -7.68
C GLU A 107 -9.34 4.94 -6.92
N VAL A 108 -8.79 5.92 -7.64
CA VAL A 108 -7.98 6.99 -7.06
C VAL A 108 -8.84 8.22 -6.87
N HIS A 109 -9.01 8.67 -5.64
CA HIS A 109 -9.79 9.86 -5.30
C HIS A 109 -8.85 10.99 -4.88
N MET A 110 -8.82 12.06 -5.67
CA MET A 110 -8.05 13.27 -5.41
C MET A 110 -8.76 14.16 -4.38
N GLU A 111 -7.99 14.83 -3.53
CA GLU A 111 -8.53 15.87 -2.64
C GLU A 111 -8.70 17.23 -3.35
N ALA A 112 -8.15 17.35 -4.56
CA ALA A 112 -8.13 18.58 -5.35
C ALA A 112 -9.31 18.66 -6.32
N THR A 113 -9.72 19.89 -6.64
CA THR A 113 -10.70 20.17 -7.70
C THR A 113 -10.06 20.04 -9.08
N GLN A 114 -10.90 19.85 -10.10
CA GLN A 114 -10.46 19.81 -11.49
C GLN A 114 -9.53 20.98 -11.90
N ASP A 115 -9.81 22.21 -11.45
CA ASP A 115 -8.98 23.38 -11.78
C ASP A 115 -7.63 23.42 -11.05
N GLU A 116 -7.57 22.85 -9.85
CA GLU A 116 -6.31 22.67 -9.12
C GLU A 116 -5.44 21.58 -9.75
N ILE A 117 -6.07 20.52 -10.27
CA ILE A 117 -5.38 19.43 -10.97
C ILE A 117 -4.76 19.94 -12.28
N LYS A 118 -5.43 20.85 -12.98
CA LYS A 118 -4.88 21.56 -14.15
C LYS A 118 -3.61 22.36 -13.81
N ALA A 119 -3.46 22.81 -12.57
CA ALA A 119 -2.30 23.54 -12.10
C ALA A 119 -1.15 22.64 -11.64
N LEU A 120 -1.35 21.31 -11.56
CA LEU A 120 -0.30 20.37 -11.21
C LEU A 120 0.82 20.34 -12.26
N PRO A 121 2.05 20.00 -11.85
CA PRO A 121 3.17 19.82 -12.76
C PRO A 121 2.83 18.77 -13.83
N GLU A 122 3.24 19.05 -15.07
CA GLU A 122 3.21 18.04 -16.13
C GLU A 122 4.31 17.02 -15.92
N TYR A 123 3.99 15.76 -16.17
CA TYR A 123 4.98 14.70 -16.30
C TYR A 123 5.60 14.77 -17.69
N ASP A 124 6.75 15.42 -17.79
CA ASP A 124 7.57 15.48 -19.01
C ASP A 124 9.05 15.16 -18.73
N GLU A 125 9.86 15.10 -19.79
CA GLU A 125 11.30 14.82 -19.67
C GLU A 125 12.04 15.87 -18.81
N SER A 126 11.60 17.14 -18.85
CA SER A 126 12.21 18.21 -18.05
C SER A 126 11.87 18.03 -16.57
N TRP A 127 10.63 17.71 -16.24
CA TRP A 127 10.18 17.41 -14.89
C TRP A 127 10.92 16.18 -14.34
N TRP A 128 10.99 15.10 -15.12
CA TRP A 128 11.70 13.87 -14.73
C TRP A 128 13.17 14.16 -14.38
N ASN A 129 13.87 14.86 -15.27
CA ASN A 129 15.28 15.18 -15.06
C ASN A 129 15.49 16.07 -13.83
N GLN A 130 14.65 17.08 -13.61
CA GLN A 130 14.74 17.95 -12.44
C GLN A 130 14.44 17.21 -11.14
N THR A 131 13.38 16.40 -11.10
CA THR A 131 13.00 15.62 -9.92
C THR A 131 14.04 14.55 -9.60
N SER A 132 14.50 13.81 -10.62
CA SER A 132 15.54 12.78 -10.45
C SER A 132 16.87 13.36 -9.97
N ASP A 133 17.29 14.51 -10.49
CA ASP A 133 18.52 15.19 -10.05
C ASP A 133 18.38 15.71 -8.60
N SER A 134 17.24 16.31 -8.26
CA SER A 134 16.95 16.75 -6.89
C SER A 134 16.97 15.59 -5.88
N LEU A 135 16.35 14.46 -6.23
CA LEU A 135 16.34 13.25 -5.40
C LEU A 135 17.76 12.66 -5.27
N SER A 136 18.51 12.61 -6.37
CA SER A 136 19.89 12.12 -6.38
C SER A 136 20.81 12.98 -5.50
N GLN A 137 20.70 14.31 -5.57
CA GLN A 137 21.47 15.20 -4.70
C GLN A 137 21.08 15.04 -3.22
N ALA A 138 19.79 14.91 -2.91
CA ALA A 138 19.32 14.67 -1.55
C ALA A 138 19.86 13.34 -0.99
N TRP A 139 19.91 12.30 -1.83
CA TRP A 139 20.49 11.01 -1.52
C TRP A 139 21.99 11.07 -1.27
N GLU A 140 22.73 11.77 -2.13
CA GLU A 140 24.18 11.95 -1.99
C GLU A 140 24.53 12.71 -0.71
N ASN A 141 23.82 13.80 -0.42
CA ASN A 141 23.99 14.57 0.82
C ASN A 141 23.70 13.72 2.07
N THR A 142 22.66 12.89 2.03
CA THR A 142 22.32 11.97 3.13
C THR A 142 23.40 10.91 3.32
N LYS A 143 23.91 10.34 2.22
CA LYS A 143 25.00 9.35 2.21
C LYS A 143 26.31 9.93 2.74
N GLU A 144 26.61 11.18 2.43
CA GLU A 144 27.82 11.85 2.88
C GLU A 144 27.77 12.21 4.38
N SER A 145 26.63 12.73 4.84
CA SER A 145 26.44 13.15 6.24
C SER A 145 26.18 12.00 7.21
N SER A 146 25.64 10.86 6.74
CA SER A 146 25.08 9.80 7.61
C SER A 146 25.44 8.38 7.15
N ARG A 147 26.72 8.14 6.84
CA ARG A 147 27.24 6.84 6.31
C ARG A 147 26.79 5.58 7.07
N SER A 148 26.55 5.64 8.38
CA SER A 148 26.09 4.49 9.18
C SER A 148 24.56 4.31 9.23
N ALA A 149 23.79 5.40 9.38
CA ALA A 149 22.32 5.33 9.42
C ALA A 149 21.73 4.89 8.06
N TRP A 150 22.45 5.16 6.96
CA TRP A 150 22.05 4.81 5.61
C TRP A 150 22.09 3.29 5.32
N GLU A 151 23.08 2.58 5.86
CA GLU A 151 23.16 1.11 5.74
C GLU A 151 22.11 0.43 6.63
N ASP A 152 21.85 0.99 7.82
CA ASP A 152 20.90 0.47 8.79
C ASP A 152 19.43 0.55 8.28
N THR A 153 19.03 1.66 7.67
CA THR A 153 17.67 1.81 7.11
C THR A 153 17.41 0.85 5.93
N LYS A 154 18.38 0.66 5.02
CA LYS A 154 18.26 -0.34 3.93
C LYS A 154 18.18 -1.77 4.45
N GLN A 155 18.93 -2.10 5.51
CA GLN A 155 18.90 -3.43 6.11
C GLN A 155 17.60 -3.67 6.91
N ALA A 156 17.05 -2.64 7.56
CA ALA A 156 15.82 -2.71 8.33
C ALA A 156 14.59 -3.02 7.45
N THR A 157 14.47 -2.39 6.28
CA THR A 157 13.38 -2.69 5.33
C THR A 157 13.49 -4.10 4.75
N SER A 158 14.70 -4.53 4.38
CA SER A 158 14.95 -5.90 3.88
C SER A 158 14.65 -7.00 4.93
N SER A 159 14.90 -6.74 6.21
CA SER A 159 14.61 -7.69 7.30
C SER A 159 13.13 -7.69 7.72
N ALA A 160 12.41 -6.57 7.56
CA ALA A 160 10.96 -6.53 7.74
C ALA A 160 10.22 -7.45 6.74
N TRP A 161 10.63 -7.47 5.47
CA TRP A 161 10.08 -8.38 4.44
C TRP A 161 10.36 -9.87 4.72
N GLN A 162 11.53 -10.20 5.29
CA GLN A 162 11.89 -11.59 5.63
C GLN A 162 11.11 -12.16 6.82
N ASN A 163 10.76 -11.32 7.80
CA ASN A 163 9.93 -11.73 8.93
C ASN A 163 8.47 -11.93 8.50
N LEU A 164 7.98 -11.11 7.56
CA LEU A 164 6.64 -11.26 6.99
C LEU A 164 6.49 -12.58 6.22
N LYS A 165 7.49 -12.94 5.41
CA LYS A 165 7.49 -14.19 4.65
C LYS A 165 7.58 -15.44 5.54
N GLN A 166 8.43 -15.41 6.57
CA GLN A 166 8.54 -16.52 7.53
C GLN A 166 7.28 -16.67 8.41
N GLY A 167 6.60 -15.57 8.73
CA GLY A 167 5.32 -15.60 9.43
C GLY A 167 4.22 -16.28 8.60
N VAL A 168 4.12 -15.94 7.31
CA VAL A 168 3.13 -16.54 6.39
C VAL A 168 3.45 -18.00 6.07
N GLU A 169 4.73 -18.37 5.90
CA GLU A 169 5.14 -19.78 5.66
C GLU A 169 4.87 -20.67 6.89
N SER A 170 5.11 -20.19 8.11
CA SER A 170 4.79 -20.94 9.33
C SER A 170 3.29 -21.13 9.59
N MET A 171 2.45 -20.31 8.95
CA MET A 171 0.99 -20.38 9.04
C MET A 171 0.36 -21.20 7.91
N SER A 172 1.09 -21.47 6.82
CA SER A 172 0.65 -22.34 5.72
C SER A 172 0.93 -23.82 6.00
N ASP A 173 2.02 -24.15 6.70
CA ASP A 173 2.38 -25.54 7.03
C ASP A 173 1.49 -26.17 8.12
N ASP A 174 0.81 -25.37 8.95
CA ASP A 174 -0.15 -25.85 9.98
C ASP A 174 -1.58 -26.07 9.42
N ALA A 175 -1.83 -25.77 8.14
CA ALA A 175 -3.12 -25.97 7.48
C ALA A 175 -3.22 -27.26 6.65
N GLU A 176 -2.12 -28.00 6.45
CA GLU A 176 -2.06 -29.25 5.67
C GLU A 176 -1.89 -30.54 6.51
N ASN A 177 -2.25 -30.54 7.80
CA ASN A 177 -2.19 -31.76 8.65
C ASN A 177 -3.48 -32.06 9.43
#